data_AF-A0A2V9SID6-F1
#
_entry.id   AF-A0A2V9SID6-F1
#
_cell.length_a   1.000
_cell.length_b   1.000
_cell.length_c   1.000
_cell.angle_alpha   90.00
_cell.angle_beta   90.00
_cell.angle_gamma   90.00
#
_symmetry.space_group_name_H-M   'P 1'
#
loop_
_entity.id
_entity.type
_entity.pdbx_description
1 polymer ?
#
loop_
_entity_poly.entity_id
_entity_poly.type
_entity_poly.pdbx_seq_one_letter_code
_entity_poly.pdbx_strand_id
1 'polypeptide(L)'
;VAEAWLKDKKREQRRRFYRVEYLKSDDWKRKRWVVLKRDDHRCVYCGGRASQVHHKRYARRNIGKEPIEWLVSTCDSCHRKQHGR
;
A
#
# COMPACT_ATOMS: atom_id res chain seq x y z
N VAL A 1 -15.71 2.08 -27.81
CA VAL A 1 -16.43 1.00 -27.09
C VAL A 1 -15.53 -0.18 -26.71
N ALA A 2 -14.77 -0.80 -27.63
CA ALA A 2 -13.86 -1.92 -27.31
C ALA A 2 -12.62 -1.52 -26.47
N GLU A 3 -12.01 -0.36 -26.74
CA GLU A 3 -10.83 0.09 -25.98
C GLU A 3 -11.11 0.37 -24.50
N ALA A 4 -12.29 0.94 -24.20
CA ALA A 4 -12.69 1.22 -22.82
C ALA A 4 -12.84 -0.09 -22.03
N TRP A 5 -13.46 -1.10 -22.64
CA TRP A 5 -13.59 -2.43 -22.05
C TRP A 5 -12.24 -3.10 -21.76
N LEU A 6 -11.30 -3.04 -22.72
CA LEU A 6 -9.93 -3.57 -22.51
C LEU A 6 -9.20 -2.85 -21.37
N LYS A 7 -9.36 -1.52 -21.26
CA LYS A 7 -8.77 -0.72 -20.18
C LYS A 7 -9.35 -1.12 -18.81
N ASP A 8 -10.65 -1.38 -18.73
CA ASP A 8 -11.32 -1.82 -17.50
C ASP A 8 -10.88 -3.21 -17.07
N LYS A 9 -10.80 -4.17 -18.01
CA LYS A 9 -10.30 -5.52 -17.71
C LYS A 9 -8.87 -5.51 -17.20
N LYS A 10 -7.98 -4.72 -17.82
CA LYS A 10 -6.60 -4.54 -17.31
C LYS A 10 -6.57 -3.91 -15.91
N ARG A 11 -7.47 -2.97 -15.61
CA ARG A 11 -7.58 -2.36 -14.27
C ARG A 11 -8.04 -3.36 -13.22
N GLU A 12 -9.01 -4.21 -13.56
CA GLU A 12 -9.51 -5.31 -12.72
C GLU A 12 -8.39 -6.30 -12.40
N GLN A 13 -7.71 -6.84 -13.43
CA GLN A 13 -6.60 -7.78 -13.26
C GLN A 13 -5.49 -7.19 -12.38
N ARG A 14 -5.10 -5.93 -12.61
CA ARG A 14 -4.10 -5.26 -11.78
C ARG A 14 -4.53 -5.16 -10.31
N ARG A 15 -5.79 -4.81 -10.05
CA ARG A 15 -6.33 -4.73 -8.68
C ARG A 15 -6.35 -6.10 -8.00
N ARG A 16 -6.71 -7.15 -8.75
CA ARG A 16 -6.68 -8.53 -8.26
C ARG A 16 -5.26 -8.94 -7.90
N PHE A 17 -4.31 -8.78 -8.81
CA PHE A 17 -2.89 -9.07 -8.56
C PHE A 17 -2.39 -8.33 -7.31
N TYR A 18 -2.65 -7.02 -7.21
CA TYR A 18 -2.23 -6.23 -6.08
C TYR A 18 -2.77 -6.78 -4.74
N ARG A 19 -4.07 -7.09 -4.67
CA ARG A 19 -4.72 -7.52 -3.41
C ARG A 19 -4.44 -8.98 -3.04
N VAL A 20 -4.38 -9.86 -4.03
CA VAL A 20 -4.34 -11.31 -3.81
C VAL A 20 -2.92 -11.82 -3.78
N GLU A 21 -2.07 -11.33 -4.69
CA GLU A 21 -0.70 -11.81 -4.85
C GLU A 21 0.28 -10.90 -4.10
N TYR A 22 0.38 -9.63 -4.51
CA TYR A 22 1.44 -8.74 -4.02
C TYR A 22 1.34 -8.46 -2.52
N LEU A 23 0.17 -8.06 -2.01
CA LEU A 23 0.02 -7.78 -0.57
C LEU A 23 0.21 -9.01 0.33
N LYS A 24 0.21 -10.22 -0.23
CA LYS A 24 0.49 -11.46 0.50
C LYS A 24 1.92 -11.98 0.30
N SER A 25 2.67 -11.41 -0.65
CA SER A 25 4.01 -11.85 -0.98
C SER A 25 5.02 -11.48 0.10
N ASP A 26 6.15 -12.19 0.11
CA ASP A 26 7.23 -11.91 1.04
C ASP A 26 7.92 -10.57 0.74
N ASP A 27 7.91 -10.12 -0.51
CA ASP A 27 8.43 -8.80 -0.88
C ASP A 27 7.66 -7.68 -0.21
N TRP A 28 6.33 -7.76 -0.18
CA TRP A 28 5.52 -6.79 0.55
C TRP A 28 5.75 -6.89 2.06
N LYS A 29 5.83 -8.11 2.62
CA LYS A 29 6.11 -8.28 4.07
C LYS A 29 7.45 -7.66 4.46
N ARG A 30 8.50 -7.88 3.67
CA ARG A 30 9.83 -7.27 3.86
C ARG A 30 9.75 -5.76 3.76
N LYS A 31 9.15 -5.22 2.69
CA LYS A 31 9.00 -3.77 2.51
C LYS A 31 8.21 -3.13 3.65
N ARG A 32 7.10 -3.76 4.07
CA ARG A 32 6.29 -3.33 5.22
C ARG A 32 7.14 -3.26 6.48
N TRP A 33 7.98 -4.26 6.74
CA TRP A 33 8.85 -4.26 7.91
C TRP A 33 9.90 -3.14 7.85
N VAL A 34 10.50 -2.88 6.68
CA VAL A 34 11.46 -1.77 6.52
C VAL A 34 10.80 -0.43 6.83
N VAL A 35 9.58 -0.19 6.35
CA VAL A 35 8.82 1.04 6.64
C VAL A 35 8.53 1.17 8.13
N LEU A 36 8.03 0.09 8.77
CA LEU A 36 7.76 0.11 10.21
C LEU A 36 9.02 0.35 11.02
N LYS A 37 10.15 -0.27 10.65
CA LYS A 37 11.44 -0.07 11.32
C LYS A 37 11.98 1.34 11.13
N ARG A 38 11.90 1.90 9.92
CA ARG A 38 12.30 3.29 9.60
C ARG A 38 11.58 4.27 10.51
N ASP A 39 10.29 4.06 10.72
CA ASP A 39 9.42 4.95 11.49
C ASP A 39 9.36 4.56 12.99
N ASP A 40 10.32 3.79 13.50
CA ASP A 40 10.41 3.33 14.90
C ASP A 40 9.13 2.66 15.43
N HIS A 41 8.37 1.98 14.56
CA HIS A 41 7.05 1.44 14.88
C HIS A 41 6.08 2.48 15.47
N ARG A 42 6.25 3.77 15.13
CA ARG A 42 5.38 4.87 15.53
C ARG A 42 4.58 5.35 14.34
N CYS A 43 3.33 5.72 14.58
CA CYS A 43 2.41 6.27 13.59
C CYS A 43 2.87 7.68 13.24
N VAL A 44 3.10 7.95 11.95
CA VAL A 44 3.58 9.27 11.50
C VAL A 44 2.59 10.41 11.78
N TYR A 45 1.31 10.09 12.00
CA TYR A 45 0.25 11.08 12.20
C TYR A 45 -0.04 11.41 13.66
N CYS A 46 0.11 10.45 14.57
CA CYS A 46 -0.28 10.62 15.98
C CYS A 46 0.81 10.22 16.98
N GLY A 47 1.95 9.70 16.53
CA GLY A 47 3.05 9.25 17.39
C GLY A 47 2.80 7.94 18.17
N GLY A 48 1.57 7.42 18.18
CA GLY A 48 1.22 6.15 18.82
C GLY A 48 1.80 4.93 18.09
N ARG A 49 1.63 3.72 18.62
CA ARG A 49 2.17 2.49 18.01
C ARG A 49 1.57 2.22 16.62
N ALA A 50 2.43 2.08 15.61
CA ALA A 50 2.06 1.69 14.27
C ALA A 50 2.03 0.17 14.10
N SER A 51 1.02 -0.31 13.38
CA SER A 51 0.85 -1.71 13.03
C SER A 51 0.57 -1.92 11.54
N GLN A 52 0.34 -0.84 10.81
CA GLN A 52 -0.03 -0.86 9.39
C GLN A 52 0.88 0.06 8.59
N VAL A 53 0.88 -0.11 7.28
CA VAL A 53 1.58 0.76 6.35
C VAL A 53 0.56 1.32 5.36
N HIS A 54 0.44 2.64 5.33
CA HIS A 54 -0.40 3.36 4.39
C HIS A 54 0.38 3.67 3.10
N HIS A 55 -0.29 3.52 1.96
CA HIS A 55 0.23 3.96 0.67
C HIS A 55 -0.26 5.37 0.37
N LYS A 56 0.63 6.37 0.42
CA LYS A 56 0.33 7.75 -0.01
C LYS A 56 0.09 7.84 -1.52
N ARG A 57 0.73 6.94 -2.28
CA ARG A 57 0.62 6.84 -3.74
C ARG A 57 0.66 5.37 -4.14
N TYR A 58 -0.03 5.04 -5.23
CA TYR A 58 -0.10 3.68 -5.77
C TYR A 58 0.63 3.58 -7.10
N ALA A 59 1.52 2.60 -7.23
CA ALA A 59 2.18 2.28 -8.50
C ALA A 59 1.16 1.77 -9.53
N ARG A 60 1.03 2.47 -10.67
CA ARG A 60 0.20 2.02 -11.80
C ARG A 60 0.88 0.93 -12.62
N ARG A 61 2.22 0.94 -12.64
CA ARG A 61 3.12 -0.02 -13.30
C ARG A 61 4.22 -0.37 -12.28
N ASN A 62 4.81 -1.55 -12.38
CA ASN A 62 5.90 -2.01 -11.49
C ASN A 62 5.52 -2.06 -10.01
N ILE A 63 4.35 -2.63 -9.69
CA ILE A 63 3.92 -2.94 -8.32
C ILE A 63 5.04 -3.74 -7.64
N GLY A 64 5.46 -3.33 -6.44
CA GLY A 64 6.60 -3.94 -5.77
C GLY A 64 7.88 -3.13 -5.86
N LYS A 65 7.97 -2.18 -6.79
CA LYS A 65 9.15 -1.33 -6.97
C LYS A 65 8.88 0.16 -6.67
N GLU A 66 7.76 0.46 -6.02
CA GLU A 66 7.47 1.84 -5.59
C GLU A 66 8.51 2.34 -4.56
N PRO A 67 8.85 3.64 -4.60
CA PRO A 67 9.73 4.28 -3.62
C PRO A 67 9.19 4.13 -2.20
N ILE A 68 10.08 3.93 -1.23
CA ILE A 68 9.68 3.70 0.17
C ILE A 68 9.05 4.94 0.79
N GLU A 69 9.34 6.12 0.27
CA GLU A 69 8.78 7.40 0.68
C GLU A 69 7.30 7.50 0.35
N TRP A 70 6.77 6.65 -0.53
CA TRP A 70 5.33 6.56 -0.81
C TRP A 70 4.58 5.77 0.27
N LEU A 71 5.31 5.17 1.21
CA LEU A 71 4.80 4.35 2.29
C LEU A 71 5.07 5.02 3.64
N VAL A 72 4.08 4.96 4.53
CA VAL A 72 4.21 5.50 5.90
C VAL A 72 3.62 4.54 6.91
N SER A 73 4.24 4.42 8.07
CA SER A 73 3.71 3.67 9.20
C SER A 73 2.49 4.36 9.80
N THR A 74 1.44 3.59 10.09
CA THR A 74 0.20 4.11 10.68
C THR A 74 -0.35 3.16 11.72
N CYS A 75 -1.01 3.70 12.75
CA CYS A 75 -1.93 2.93 13.59
C CYS A 75 -3.23 2.67 12.84
N ASP A 76 -4.04 1.72 13.31
CA ASP A 76 -5.31 1.35 12.65
C ASP A 76 -6.27 2.53 12.52
N SER A 77 -6.44 3.33 13.58
CA SER A 77 -7.36 4.47 13.57
C SER A 77 -6.96 5.54 12.57
N CYS A 78 -5.67 5.91 12.51
CA CYS A 78 -5.17 6.85 11.50
C CYS A 78 -5.24 6.25 10.10
N HIS A 79 -4.96 4.96 9.94
CA HIS A 79 -5.02 4.31 8.63
C HIS A 79 -6.45 4.34 8.04
N ARG A 80 -7.47 4.05 8.85
CA ARG A 80 -8.87 4.15 8.43
C ARG A 80 -9.25 5.57 8.01
N LYS A 81 -8.87 6.58 8.81
CA LYS A 81 -9.05 8.01 8.47
C LYS A 81 -8.45 8.37 7.11
N GLN A 82 -7.25 7.88 6.78
CA GLN A 82 -6.64 8.13 5.46
C GLN A 82 -7.40 7.50 4.29
N HIS A 83 -8.16 6.41 4.51
CA HIS A 83 -9.03 5.81 3.50
C HIS A 83 -10.46 6.38 3.49
N GLY A 84 -10.73 7.40 4.30
CA GLY A 84 -12.07 7.97 4.47
C GLY A 84 -13.05 6.98 5.11
N ARG A 85 -12.58 6.16 6.07
CA ARG A 85 -13.35 5.14 6.78
C ARG A 85 -13.24 5.29 8.29
#